data_AF-A0A366CT79-F1
#
_entry.id   AF-A0A366CT79-F1
#
_cell.length_a   1.000
_cell.length_b   1.000
_cell.length_c   1.000
_cell.angle_alpha   90.00
_cell.angle_beta   90.00
_cell.angle_gamma   90.00
#
_symmetry.space_group_name_H-M   'P 1'
#
loop_
_entity.id
_entity.type
_entity.pdbx_description
1 polymer ?
#
loop_
_entity_poly.entity_id
_entity_poly.type
_entity_poly.pdbx_seq_one_letter_code
_entity_poly.pdbx_strand_id
1 'polypeptide(L)'
;MSDTQFDDTFFRLTSNDRYSKMVQRVQQGHSIWTLADEQGCLVIPLNADQVLPVWPDEAMALHWAEKDYPDFKGLEISAADWLEKWLPGMTEDKYSVGAAPNMAGECIVSSAEEHGHDIKTA
;
A
#
# COMPACT_ATOMS: atom_id res chain seq x y z
N MET A 1 -22.53 -3.71 -12.34
CA MET A 1 -21.74 -2.85 -11.45
C MET A 1 -20.34 -3.35 -11.59
N SER A 2 -19.46 -2.57 -12.19
CA SER A 2 -18.14 -3.07 -12.58
C SER A 2 -17.25 -3.08 -11.35
N ASP A 3 -17.24 -4.20 -10.65
CA ASP A 3 -16.14 -4.61 -9.77
C ASP A 3 -14.84 -4.30 -10.53
N THR A 4 -14.14 -3.26 -10.10
CA THR A 4 -12.90 -2.86 -10.74
C THR A 4 -11.85 -3.87 -10.27
N GLN A 5 -11.84 -5.02 -10.92
CA GLN A 5 -10.81 -6.04 -10.78
C GLN A 5 -9.49 -5.40 -11.21
N PHE A 6 -8.52 -5.28 -10.30
CA PHE A 6 -7.16 -4.92 -10.69
C PHE A 6 -6.49 -6.19 -11.21
N ASP A 7 -6.48 -6.33 -12.53
CA ASP A 7 -5.74 -7.40 -13.21
C ASP A 7 -4.24 -7.05 -13.29
N ASP A 8 -3.41 -8.02 -13.73
CA ASP A 8 -1.96 -7.89 -13.96
C ASP A 8 -1.53 -6.62 -14.73
N THR A 9 -2.45 -6.02 -15.48
CA THR A 9 -2.25 -4.73 -16.15
C THR A 9 -1.93 -3.59 -15.20
N PHE A 10 -2.39 -3.65 -13.95
CA PHE A 10 -2.10 -2.64 -12.93
C PHE A 10 -0.59 -2.53 -12.67
N PHE A 11 0.12 -3.66 -12.57
CA PHE A 11 1.58 -3.68 -12.39
C PHE A 11 2.35 -3.10 -13.58
N ARG A 12 1.71 -2.98 -14.76
CA ARG A 12 2.29 -2.39 -15.97
C ARG A 12 2.10 -0.87 -16.07
N LEU A 13 1.24 -0.29 -15.23
CA LEU A 13 1.08 1.17 -15.16
C LEU A 13 2.36 1.83 -14.65
N THR A 14 2.50 3.14 -14.84
CA THR A 14 3.61 3.88 -14.23
C THR A 14 3.44 3.93 -12.70
N SER A 15 4.53 4.12 -11.95
CA SER A 15 4.44 4.26 -10.49
C SER A 15 3.50 5.39 -10.07
N ASN A 16 3.46 6.49 -10.82
CA ASN A 16 2.56 7.62 -10.57
C ASN A 16 1.09 7.29 -10.80
N ASP A 17 0.77 6.51 -11.84
CA ASP A 17 -0.60 6.07 -12.11
C ASP A 17 -1.09 5.07 -11.06
N ARG A 18 -0.22 4.14 -10.63
CA ARG A 18 -0.54 3.20 -9.54
C ARG A 18 -0.80 3.94 -8.23
N TYR A 19 0.06 4.90 -7.89
CA TYR A 19 -0.10 5.77 -6.72
C TYR A 19 -1.42 6.52 -6.76
N SER A 20 -1.67 7.27 -7.85
CA SER A 20 -2.90 8.05 -8.03
C SER A 20 -4.16 7.20 -7.90
N LYS A 21 -4.18 6.00 -8.50
CA LYS A 21 -5.32 5.07 -8.42
C LYS A 21 -5.53 4.54 -7.00
N MET A 22 -4.45 4.22 -6.28
CA MET A 22 -4.53 3.78 -4.90
C MET A 22 -5.13 4.89 -4.03
N VAL A 23 -4.58 6.11 -4.11
CA VAL A 23 -5.04 7.28 -3.35
C VAL A 23 -6.52 7.54 -3.59
N GLN A 24 -6.96 7.55 -4.86
CA GLN A 24 -8.39 7.73 -5.21
C GLN A 24 -9.29 6.64 -4.60
N ARG A 25 -8.82 5.40 -4.52
CA ARG A 25 -9.61 4.32 -3.90
C ARG A 25 -9.78 4.51 -2.40
N VAL A 26 -8.70 4.84 -1.70
CA VAL A 26 -8.76 5.10 -0.26
C VAL A 26 -9.70 6.28 0.02
N GLN A 27 -9.62 7.32 -0.81
CA GLN A 27 -10.52 8.47 -0.72
C GLN A 27 -12.00 8.09 -0.94
N GLN A 28 -12.27 7.15 -1.84
CA GLN A 28 -13.61 6.59 -2.07
C GLN A 28 -14.09 5.66 -0.94
N GLY A 29 -13.27 5.45 0.10
CA GLY A 29 -13.60 4.62 1.26
C GLY A 29 -13.26 3.14 1.08
N HIS A 30 -12.51 2.78 0.04
CA HIS A 30 -12.04 1.40 -0.12
C HIS A 30 -10.90 1.09 0.84
N SER A 31 -10.93 -0.11 1.42
CA SER A 31 -9.82 -0.63 2.21
C SER A 31 -8.53 -0.70 1.40
N ILE A 32 -7.41 -0.78 2.12
CA ILE A 32 -6.11 -1.14 1.58
C ILE A 32 -5.65 -2.45 2.18
N TRP A 33 -4.66 -3.05 1.54
CA TRP A 33 -4.04 -4.28 1.99
C TRP A 33 -2.55 -4.07 2.18
N THR A 34 -2.04 -4.54 3.30
CA THR A 34 -0.60 -4.74 3.49
C THR A 34 -0.33 -6.22 3.71
N LEU A 35 0.93 -6.59 3.83
CA LEU A 35 1.34 -7.96 4.12
C LEU A 35 1.72 -8.07 5.59
N ALA A 36 1.20 -9.06 6.28
CA ALA A 36 1.56 -9.34 7.66
C ALA A 36 1.66 -10.84 7.94
N ASP A 37 2.51 -11.19 8.91
CA ASP A 37 2.68 -12.55 9.44
C ASP A 37 2.48 -12.57 10.96
N GLU A 38 2.94 -13.62 11.64
CA GLU A 38 2.85 -13.75 13.10
C GLU A 38 3.75 -12.76 13.87
N GLN A 39 4.77 -12.20 13.23
CA GLN A 39 5.73 -11.26 13.83
C GLN A 39 5.30 -9.80 13.61
N GLY A 40 4.56 -9.50 12.55
CA GLY A 40 4.02 -8.16 12.29
C GLY A 40 3.82 -7.88 10.80
N CYS A 41 3.81 -6.59 10.46
CA CYS A 41 3.70 -6.16 9.06
C CYS A 41 5.05 -6.27 8.34
N LEU A 42 5.00 -6.59 7.06
CA LEU A 42 6.17 -6.57 6.20
C LEU A 42 6.64 -5.14 6.03
N VAL A 43 7.87 -4.86 6.44
CA VAL A 43 8.50 -3.56 6.23
C VAL A 43 9.75 -3.76 5.38
N ILE A 44 9.85 -3.04 4.27
CA ILE A 44 10.99 -3.08 3.36
C ILE A 44 11.96 -1.95 3.77
N PRO A 45 13.21 -2.29 4.16
CA PRO A 45 14.21 -1.28 4.44
C PRO A 45 14.69 -0.65 3.12
N LEU A 46 14.54 0.68 2.99
CA LEU A 46 14.98 1.43 1.81
C LEU A 46 15.95 2.54 2.24
N ASN A 47 17.25 2.27 2.07
CA ASN A 47 18.34 3.14 2.54
C ASN A 47 18.26 3.40 4.06
N ALA A 48 17.85 4.61 4.45
CA ALA A 48 17.69 5.02 5.85
C ALA A 48 16.23 4.97 6.32
N ASP A 49 15.29 4.73 5.40
CA ASP A 49 13.86 4.78 5.67
C ASP A 49 13.28 3.36 5.73
N GLN A 50 12.19 3.23 6.49
CA GLN A 50 11.44 1.99 6.60
C GLN A 50 10.13 2.14 5.84
N VAL A 51 9.92 1.32 4.81
CA VAL A 51 8.78 1.46 3.90
C VAL A 51 7.78 0.34 4.14
N LEU A 52 6.53 0.69 4.45
CA LEU A 52 5.41 -0.25 4.51
C LEU A 52 4.77 -0.32 3.11
N PRO A 53 4.88 -1.45 2.39
CA PRO A 53 4.22 -1.61 1.12
C PRO A 53 2.73 -1.87 1.32
N VAL A 54 1.91 -1.21 0.50
CA VAL A 54 0.45 -1.27 0.56
C VAL A 54 -0.14 -1.38 -0.85
N TRP A 55 -1.24 -2.11 -0.97
CA TRP A 55 -1.93 -2.37 -2.23
C TRP A 55 -3.42 -2.04 -2.11
N PRO A 56 -4.07 -1.72 -3.23
CA PRO A 56 -5.50 -1.42 -3.22
C PRO A 56 -6.40 -2.67 -3.36
N ASP A 57 -5.81 -3.87 -3.33
CA ASP A 57 -6.48 -5.17 -3.39
C ASP A 57 -5.64 -6.27 -2.71
N GLU A 58 -6.29 -7.25 -2.10
CA GLU A 58 -5.63 -8.38 -1.44
C GLU A 58 -4.85 -9.28 -2.42
N ALA A 59 -5.47 -9.60 -3.56
CA ALA A 59 -4.88 -10.52 -4.53
C ALA A 59 -3.56 -9.97 -5.07
N MET A 60 -3.48 -8.65 -5.22
CA MET A 60 -2.25 -7.96 -5.61
C MET A 60 -1.13 -8.09 -4.58
N ALA A 61 -1.44 -7.87 -3.30
CA ALA A 61 -0.48 -7.99 -2.21
C ALA A 61 0.06 -9.42 -2.15
N LEU A 62 -0.85 -10.41 -2.19
CA LEU A 62 -0.48 -11.83 -2.16
C LEU A 62 0.33 -12.26 -3.38
N HIS A 63 -0.05 -11.80 -4.58
CA HIS A 63 0.70 -12.12 -5.80
C HIS A 63 2.11 -11.53 -5.79
N TRP A 64 2.27 -10.32 -5.26
CA TRP A 64 3.60 -9.71 -5.06
C TRP A 64 4.43 -10.50 -4.04
N ALA A 65 3.80 -10.98 -2.97
CA ALA A 65 4.42 -11.75 -1.89
C ALA A 65 4.77 -13.19 -2.27
N GLU A 66 4.03 -13.79 -3.21
CA GLU A 66 4.01 -15.24 -3.50
C GLU A 66 5.40 -15.87 -3.65
N LYS A 67 6.34 -15.13 -4.24
CA LYS A 67 7.69 -15.64 -4.51
C LYS A 67 8.66 -15.49 -3.34
N ASP A 68 8.70 -14.33 -2.70
CA ASP A 68 9.74 -13.96 -1.74
C ASP A 68 9.23 -13.99 -0.28
N TYR A 69 7.91 -13.91 -0.08
CA TYR A 69 7.23 -13.83 1.21
C TYR A 69 5.97 -14.73 1.24
N PRO A 70 6.08 -16.04 0.95
CA PRO A 70 4.92 -16.93 0.78
C PRO A 70 4.08 -17.14 2.06
N ASP A 71 4.67 -16.91 3.23
CA ASP A 71 4.00 -17.08 4.53
C ASP A 71 3.23 -15.82 4.98
N PHE A 72 3.43 -14.69 4.30
CA PHE A 72 2.71 -13.45 4.60
C PHE A 72 1.29 -13.49 4.06
N LYS A 73 0.36 -12.90 4.81
CA LYS A 73 -1.06 -12.80 4.45
C LYS A 73 -1.47 -11.36 4.23
N GLY A 74 -2.50 -11.17 3.42
CA GLY A 74 -3.13 -9.88 3.24
C GLY A 74 -3.80 -9.43 4.54
N LEU A 75 -3.36 -8.30 5.07
CA LEU A 75 -4.01 -7.61 6.17
C LEU A 75 -4.85 -6.48 5.59
N GLU A 76 -6.16 -6.62 5.65
CA GLU A 76 -7.09 -5.56 5.29
C GLU A 76 -7.07 -4.45 6.36
N ILE A 77 -6.94 -3.21 5.90
CA ILE A 77 -7.03 -2.01 6.73
C ILE A 77 -8.09 -1.11 6.09
N SER A 78 -9.12 -0.76 6.85
CA SER A 78 -10.18 0.13 6.37
C SER A 78 -9.61 1.52 6.03
N ALA A 79 -10.19 2.22 5.06
CA ALA A 79 -9.77 3.58 4.72
C ALA A 79 -9.79 4.53 5.94
N ALA A 80 -10.77 4.34 6.83
CA ALA A 80 -10.88 5.11 8.07
C ALA A 80 -9.72 4.80 9.02
N ASP A 81 -9.45 3.52 9.30
CA ASP A 81 -8.32 3.13 10.16
C ASP A 81 -6.98 3.55 9.57
N TRP A 82 -6.84 3.49 8.24
CA TRP A 82 -5.63 3.93 7.56
C TRP A 82 -5.33 5.39 7.87
N LEU A 83 -6.32 6.27 7.66
CA LEU A 83 -6.17 7.72 7.86
C LEU A 83 -6.10 8.12 9.35
N GLU A 84 -6.86 7.45 10.22
CA GLU A 84 -7.03 7.88 11.62
C GLU A 84 -6.07 7.21 12.59
N LYS A 85 -5.54 6.02 12.26
CA LYS A 85 -4.69 5.23 13.16
C LYS A 85 -3.33 4.92 12.57
N TRP A 86 -3.29 4.40 11.34
CA TRP A 86 -2.04 3.94 10.75
C TRP A 86 -1.14 5.08 10.32
N LEU A 87 -1.62 6.02 9.49
CA LEU A 87 -0.79 7.14 9.04
C LEU A 87 -0.24 7.97 10.21
N PRO A 88 -1.02 8.34 11.24
CA PRO A 88 -0.47 9.03 12.41
C PRO A 88 0.61 8.21 13.14
N GLY A 89 0.38 6.92 13.38
CA GLY A 89 1.38 6.06 14.03
C GLY A 89 2.65 5.88 13.19
N MET A 90 2.49 5.72 11.87
CA MET A 90 3.61 5.65 10.94
C MET A 90 4.42 6.96 10.92
N THR A 91 3.77 8.12 11.03
CA THR A 91 4.48 9.40 11.16
C THR A 91 5.32 9.46 12.44
N GLU A 92 4.79 9.00 13.57
CA GLU A 92 5.52 8.96 14.85
C GLU A 92 6.73 8.02 14.80
N ASP A 93 6.54 6.85 14.19
CA ASP A 93 7.57 5.83 14.04
C ASP A 93 8.53 6.09 12.84
N LYS A 94 8.27 7.13 12.05
CA LYS A 94 9.02 7.51 10.84
C LYS A 94 9.01 6.45 9.73
N TYR A 95 7.91 5.73 9.60
CA TYR A 95 7.66 4.85 8.45
C TYR A 95 7.15 5.64 7.24
N SER A 96 7.58 5.21 6.05
CA SER A 96 7.09 5.68 4.76
C SER A 96 6.08 4.69 4.16
N VAL A 97 5.23 5.19 3.27
CA VAL A 97 4.23 4.39 2.54
C VAL A 97 4.78 4.07 1.15
N GLY A 98 4.87 2.78 0.83
CA GLY A 98 5.20 2.29 -0.51
C GLY A 98 3.93 1.91 -1.27
N ALA A 99 3.44 2.79 -2.12
CA ALA A 99 2.16 2.56 -2.78
C ALA A 99 2.28 1.61 -3.97
N ALA A 100 1.62 0.47 -3.86
CA ALA A 100 1.40 -0.54 -4.87
C ALA A 100 2.65 -0.86 -5.72
N PRO A 101 3.70 -1.43 -5.11
CA PRO A 101 4.91 -1.83 -5.82
C PRO A 101 4.61 -2.85 -6.92
N ASN A 102 5.34 -2.74 -8.02
CA ASN A 102 5.30 -3.73 -9.10
C ASN A 102 6.14 -4.97 -8.77
N MET A 103 6.09 -5.98 -9.63
CA MET A 103 6.88 -7.22 -9.47
C MET A 103 8.40 -7.01 -9.54
N ALA A 104 8.88 -5.81 -9.92
CA ALA A 104 10.27 -5.42 -9.85
C ALA A 104 10.62 -4.62 -8.57
N GLY A 105 9.64 -4.34 -7.71
CA GLY A 105 9.79 -3.58 -6.47
C GLY A 105 9.68 -2.06 -6.63
N GLU A 106 9.40 -1.55 -7.83
CA GLU A 106 9.29 -0.11 -8.07
C GLU A 106 7.93 0.40 -7.59
N CYS A 107 7.93 1.49 -6.83
CA CYS A 107 6.74 2.20 -6.37
C CYS A 107 7.05 3.69 -6.16
N ILE A 108 6.00 4.47 -5.87
CA ILE A 108 6.18 5.78 -5.24
C ILE A 108 6.25 5.54 -3.74
N VAL A 109 7.31 6.06 -3.12
CA VAL A 109 7.48 6.10 -1.67
C VAL A 109 7.20 7.54 -1.23
N SER A 110 6.20 7.71 -0.37
CA SER A 110 5.87 9.00 0.24
C SER A 110 5.86 8.88 1.76
N SER A 111 6.01 10.00 2.46
CA SER A 111 5.83 9.99 3.93
C SER A 111 4.37 9.74 4.28
N ALA A 112 4.11 9.23 5.48
CA ALA A 112 2.73 9.02 5.94
C ALA A 112 1.91 10.33 5.95
N GLU A 113 2.55 11.46 6.25
CA GLU A 113 1.92 12.79 6.21
C GLU A 113 1.55 13.21 4.78
N GLU A 114 2.48 13.07 3.83
CA GLU A 114 2.26 13.41 2.42
C GLU A 114 1.16 12.51 1.82
N HIS A 115 1.23 11.21 2.07
CA HIS A 115 0.22 10.27 1.60
C HIS A 115 -1.17 10.59 2.15
N GLY A 116 -1.26 10.91 3.44
CA GLY A 116 -2.52 11.32 4.07
C GLY A 116 -3.05 12.66 3.55
N HIS A 117 -2.17 13.58 3.18
CA HIS A 117 -2.55 14.83 2.52
C HIS A 117 -3.10 14.56 1.11
N ASP A 118 -2.40 13.75 0.31
CA ASP A 118 -2.82 13.41 -1.05
C ASP A 118 -4.22 12.79 -1.09
N ILE A 119 -4.52 11.86 -0.16
CA ILE A 119 -5.86 11.25 -0.04
C ILE A 119 -6.94 12.29 0.24
N LYS A 120 -6.63 13.32 1.02
CA LYS A 120 -7.58 14.39 1.36
C LYS A 120 -7.77 15.39 0.22
N THR A 121 -6.82 15.49 -0.70
CA THR A 121 -6.81 16.45 -1.81
C THR A 121 -7.08 15.87 -3.20
N ALA A 122 -7.11 14.54 -3.33
CA ALA A 122 -7.40 13.83 -4.59
C ALA A 122 -8.82 14.11 -5.13
#